data_AF-A0A0F9SFI5-F1
#
_entry.id   AF-A0A0F9SFI5-F1
#
_cell.length_a   1.000
_cell.length_b   1.000
_cell.length_c   1.000
_cell.angle_alpha   90.00
_cell.angle_beta   90.00
_cell.angle_gamma   90.00
#
_symmetry.space_group_name_H-M   'P 1'
#
loop_
_entity.id
_entity.type
_entity.pdbx_description
1 polymer ?
#
loop_
_entity_poly.entity_id
_entity_poly.type
_entity_poly.pdbx_seq_one_letter_code
_entity_poly.pdbx_strand_id
1 'polypeptide(L)'
;MKLVFSDQAWEDYQYWVNTNDKVRDRINELIKQCKRTPFKGTGKPEPLKGDLTGWWSRRISQEDRMVYRVSGAGDGQSLEIAQLRFHY
;
A
#
# COMPACT_ATOMS: atom_id res chain seq x y z
N MET A 1 -10.24 7.59 8.29
CA MET A 1 -8.94 7.45 7.60
C MET A 1 -9.09 7.75 6.10
N LYS A 2 -8.45 8.83 5.63
CA LYS A 2 -8.35 9.18 4.20
C LYS A 2 -7.45 8.18 3.47
N LEU A 3 -7.64 8.04 2.16
CA LEU A 3 -6.78 7.25 1.29
C LEU A 3 -6.09 8.21 0.33
N VAL A 4 -4.76 8.20 0.32
CA VAL A 4 -3.94 9.13 -0.47
C VAL A 4 -2.98 8.30 -1.31
N PHE A 5 -2.94 8.57 -2.60
CA PHE A 5 -1.98 7.99 -3.53
C PHE A 5 -0.95 9.05 -3.89
N SER A 6 0.33 8.66 -3.97
CA SER A 6 1.28 9.40 -4.80
C SER A 6 0.90 9.23 -6.27
N ASP A 7 1.42 10.12 -7.12
CA ASP A 7 1.22 10.00 -8.58
C ASP A 7 1.74 8.65 -9.10
N GLN A 8 2.91 8.21 -8.63
CA GLN A 8 3.47 6.89 -8.97
C GLN A 8 2.54 5.73 -8.56
N ALA A 9 2.02 5.74 -7.33
CA ALA A 9 1.10 4.70 -6.87
C ALA A 9 -0.19 4.70 -7.67
N TRP A 10 -0.66 5.88 -8.10
CA TRP A 10 -1.84 6.00 -8.93
C TRP A 10 -1.61 5.39 -10.32
N GLU A 11 -0.47 5.68 -10.95
CA GLU A 11 -0.08 5.07 -12.22
C GLU A 11 0.07 3.54 -12.13
N ASP A 12 0.73 3.05 -11.07
CA ASP A 12 0.84 1.61 -10.79
C ASP A 12 -0.54 0.96 -10.66
N TYR A 13 -1.46 1.61 -9.96
CA TYR A 13 -2.83 1.13 -9.82
C TYR A 13 -3.56 1.08 -11.16
N GLN A 14 -3.46 2.14 -11.97
CA GLN A 14 -4.04 2.20 -13.30
C GLN A 14 -3.45 1.12 -14.23
N TYR A 15 -2.16 0.85 -14.13
CA TYR A 15 -1.53 -0.25 -14.86
C TYR A 15 -2.23 -1.58 -14.53
N TRP A 16 -2.43 -1.90 -13.24
CA TRP A 16 -3.09 -3.14 -12.85
C TRP A 16 -4.56 -3.21 -13.25
N VAL A 17 -5.29 -2.09 -13.16
CA VAL A 17 -6.67 -1.98 -13.66
C VAL A 17 -6.77 -2.40 -15.13
N ASN A 18 -5.78 -2.04 -15.95
CA ASN A 18 -5.78 -2.30 -17.39
C ASN A 18 -5.11 -3.62 -17.81
N THR A 19 -4.35 -4.28 -16.92
CA THR A 19 -3.53 -5.45 -17.29
C THR A 19 -3.86 -6.73 -16.52
N ASN A 20 -4.26 -6.64 -15.24
CA ASN A 20 -4.52 -7.81 -14.41
C ASN A 20 -5.49 -7.49 -13.26
N ASP A 21 -6.75 -7.88 -13.46
CA ASP A 21 -7.85 -7.68 -12.51
C ASP A 21 -7.62 -8.38 -11.16
N LYS A 22 -7.00 -9.56 -11.14
CA LYS A 22 -6.67 -10.28 -9.90
C LYS A 22 -5.68 -9.50 -9.03
N VAL A 23 -4.69 -8.85 -9.64
CA VAL A 23 -3.72 -8.02 -8.91
C VAL A 23 -4.37 -6.74 -8.40
N ARG A 24 -5.21 -6.09 -9.23
CA ARG A 24 -6.04 -4.96 -8.80
C ARG A 24 -6.90 -5.31 -7.58
N ASP A 25 -7.58 -6.45 -7.62
CA ASP A 25 -8.46 -6.90 -6.54
C ASP A 25 -7.66 -7.20 -5.27
N ARG A 26 -6.48 -7.82 -5.41
CA ARG A 26 -5.56 -8.03 -4.31
C ARG A 26 -5.10 -6.71 -3.66
N ILE A 27 -4.81 -5.68 -4.46
CA ILE A 27 -4.48 -4.34 -3.95
C ILE A 27 -5.67 -3.75 -3.18
N ASN A 28 -6.88 -3.84 -3.72
CA ASN A 28 -8.10 -3.35 -3.07
C ASN A 28 -8.33 -4.02 -1.71
N GLU A 29 -8.12 -5.34 -1.62
CA GLU A 29 -8.18 -6.09 -0.37
C GLU A 29 -7.13 -5.62 0.64
N LEU A 30 -5.88 -5.45 0.20
CA LEU A 30 -4.79 -4.97 1.05
C LEU A 30 -5.08 -3.57 1.60
N ILE A 31 -5.58 -2.65 0.77
CA ILE A 31 -5.97 -1.30 1.19
C ILE A 31 -7.10 -1.37 2.23
N LYS A 32 -8.14 -2.18 1.96
CA LYS A 32 -9.28 -2.35 2.89
C LYS A 32 -8.83 -2.92 4.23
N GLN A 33 -7.94 -3.90 4.23
CA GLN A 33 -7.39 -4.46 5.47
C GLN A 33 -6.47 -3.45 6.18
N CYS A 34 -5.61 -2.77 5.43
CA CYS A 34 -4.64 -1.82 5.98
C CYS A 34 -5.33 -0.66 6.71
N LYS A 35 -6.48 -0.18 6.19
CA LYS A 35 -7.31 0.81 6.89
C LYS A 35 -7.80 0.36 8.27
N ARG A 36 -7.89 -0.96 8.54
CA ARG A 36 -8.36 -1.52 9.83
C ARG A 36 -7.20 -1.94 10.73
N THR A 37 -6.21 -2.62 10.16
CA THR A 37 -5.06 -3.15 10.90
C THR A 37 -3.77 -2.79 10.15
N PRO A 38 -3.28 -1.55 10.26
CA PRO A 38 -2.18 -1.07 9.41
C PRO A 38 -0.90 -1.86 9.52
N PHE A 39 -0.57 -2.40 10.70
CA PHE A 39 0.74 -3.03 10.95
C PHE A 39 0.64 -4.55 11.15
N LYS A 40 -0.51 -5.15 10.81
CA LYS A 40 -0.78 -6.59 10.96
C LYS A 40 -1.65 -7.12 9.81
N GLY A 41 -1.67 -8.44 9.63
CA GLY A 41 -2.57 -9.11 8.69
C GLY A 41 -1.89 -9.58 7.40
N THR A 42 -2.65 -9.60 6.29
CA THR A 42 -2.20 -10.20 5.04
C THR A 42 -1.15 -9.35 4.33
N GLY A 43 -0.39 -10.00 3.44
CA GLY A 43 0.72 -9.38 2.75
C GLY A 43 1.98 -9.25 3.61
N LYS A 44 2.04 -9.87 4.80
CA LYS A 44 3.21 -9.86 5.70
C LYS A 44 3.75 -8.42 5.89
N PRO A 45 3.04 -7.58 6.66
CA PRO A 45 3.45 -6.20 6.86
C PRO A 45 4.84 -6.12 7.51
N GLU A 46 5.77 -5.45 6.86
CA GLU A 46 7.17 -5.32 7.28
C GLU A 46 7.54 -3.82 7.36
N PRO A 47 8.08 -3.33 8.49
CA PRO A 47 8.54 -1.94 8.59
C PRO A 47 9.82 -1.75 7.77
N LEU A 48 9.88 -0.67 6.99
CA LEU A 48 11.06 -0.29 6.22
C LEU A 48 12.06 0.47 7.10
N LYS A 49 13.33 0.48 6.68
CA LYS A 49 14.47 1.02 7.44
C LYS A 49 15.18 2.11 6.65
N GLY A 50 16.09 2.84 7.33
CA GLY A 50 16.90 3.91 6.71
C GLY A 50 16.03 5.11 6.34
N ASP A 51 16.20 5.62 5.12
CA ASP A 51 15.44 6.78 4.61
C ASP A 51 13.93 6.51 4.50
N LEU A 52 13.53 5.23 4.50
CA LEU A 52 12.13 4.81 4.50
C LEU A 52 11.60 4.49 5.91
N THR A 53 12.29 4.91 6.97
CA THR A 53 11.80 4.76 8.34
C THR A 53 10.42 5.40 8.49
N GLY A 54 9.46 4.64 9.03
CA GLY A 54 8.04 5.06 9.14
C GLY A 54 7.16 4.57 7.98
N TRP A 55 7.76 4.06 6.90
CA TRP A 55 7.05 3.36 5.83
C TRP A 55 6.98 1.85 6.11
N TRP A 56 6.01 1.22 5.46
CA TRP A 56 5.69 -0.18 5.59
C TRP A 56 5.51 -0.83 4.22
N SER A 57 5.85 -2.10 4.17
CA SER A 57 5.69 -2.98 3.03
C SER A 57 4.57 -3.98 3.24
N ARG A 58 3.78 -4.25 2.21
CA ARG A 58 3.01 -5.50 2.09
C ARG A 58 3.22 -6.15 0.73
N ARG A 59 3.27 -7.48 0.70
CA ARG A 59 3.32 -8.30 -0.51
C ARG A 59 1.97 -8.27 -1.24
N ILE A 60 1.99 -7.75 -2.46
CA ILE A 60 0.91 -7.90 -3.43
C ILE A 60 1.07 -9.26 -4.11
N SER A 61 2.26 -9.51 -4.65
CA SER A 61 2.69 -10.76 -5.29
C SER A 61 4.05 -11.19 -4.73
N GLN A 62 4.73 -12.15 -5.37
CA GLN A 62 6.12 -12.46 -5.03
C GLN A 62 7.04 -11.27 -5.37
N GLU A 63 6.77 -10.58 -6.47
CA GLU A 63 7.59 -9.51 -7.05
C GLU A 63 7.15 -8.12 -6.60
N ASP A 64 5.84 -7.91 -6.42
CA ASP A 64 5.27 -6.58 -6.20
C ASP A 64 4.96 -6.30 -4.74
N ARG A 65 5.12 -5.02 -4.36
CA ARG A 65 4.87 -4.54 -3.01
C ARG A 65 3.96 -3.32 -3.00
N MET A 66 3.08 -3.27 -2.01
CA MET A 66 2.38 -2.08 -1.58
C MET A 66 3.22 -1.37 -0.53
N VAL A 67 3.64 -0.15 -0.84
CA VAL A 67 4.44 0.70 0.04
C VAL A 67 3.55 1.78 0.61
N TYR A 68 3.46 1.87 1.93
CA TYR A 68 2.52 2.80 2.57
C TYR A 68 3.01 3.30 3.93
N ARG A 69 2.40 4.37 4.42
CA ARG A 69 2.49 4.80 5.81
C ARG A 69 1.13 5.24 6.32
N VAL A 70 0.96 5.21 7.63
CA VAL A 70 -0.18 5.85 8.30
C VAL A 70 0.31 7.17 8.88
N SER A 71 -0.39 8.26 8.58
CA SER A 71 -0.06 9.60 9.06
C SER A 71 -1.29 10.27 9.67
N GLY A 72 -1.06 11.28 10.52
CA GLY A 72 -2.13 11.96 11.26
C GLY A 72 -2.79 11.13 12.37
N ALA A 73 -3.79 11.71 13.02
CA ALA A 73 -4.53 11.10 14.13
C ALA A 73 -6.03 11.46 14.07
N GLY A 74 -6.87 10.65 14.73
CA GLY A 74 -8.32 10.85 14.76
C GLY A 74 -8.93 10.91 13.35
N ASP A 75 -9.78 11.90 13.12
CA ASP A 75 -10.44 12.14 11.82
C ASP A 75 -9.46 12.58 10.72
N GLY A 76 -8.30 13.12 11.11
CA GLY A 76 -7.24 13.54 10.20
C GLY A 76 -6.34 12.40 9.70
N GLN A 77 -6.55 11.16 10.16
CA GLN A 77 -5.68 10.04 9.80
C GLN A 77 -5.73 9.72 8.30
N SER A 78 -4.58 9.47 7.68
CA SER A 78 -4.41 9.07 6.28
C SER A 78 -3.68 7.74 6.17
N LEU A 79 -4.06 6.95 5.16
CA LEU A 79 -3.24 5.89 4.58
C LEU A 79 -2.64 6.43 3.30
N GLU A 80 -1.33 6.71 3.33
CA GLU A 80 -0.57 7.24 2.21
C GLU A 80 0.15 6.10 1.51
N ILE A 81 -0.11 5.92 0.21
CA ILE A 81 0.46 4.86 -0.62
C ILE A 81 1.48 5.49 -1.57
N ALA A 82 2.70 5.00 -1.53
CA ALA A 82 3.81 5.50 -2.36
C ALA A 82 4.04 4.68 -3.64
N GLN A 83 3.74 3.38 -3.62
CA GLN A 83 4.01 2.45 -4.73
C GLN A 83 3.14 1.20 -4.62
N LEU A 84 2.76 0.64 -5.76
CA LEU A 84 1.91 -0.56 -5.90
C LEU A 84 2.43 -1.58 -6.92
N ARG A 85 3.65 -1.38 -7.42
CA ARG A 85 4.31 -2.29 -8.36
C ARG A 85 5.81 -2.38 -8.07
N PHE A 86 6.41 -3.51 -8.41
CA PHE A 86 7.83 -3.81 -8.19
C PHE A 86 8.24 -3.91 -6.71
N HIS A 87 9.47 -4.37 -6.50
CA HIS A 87 10.12 -4.42 -5.20
C HIS A 87 10.93 -3.13 -4.96
N TYR A 88 11.17 -2.83 -3.68
CA TYR A 88 12.18 -1.84 -3.25
C TYR A 88 13.59 -2.27 -3.65
#